data_AF-A0A7Z0PYS0-F1
#
_entry.id   AF-A0A7Z0PYS0-F1
#
_cell.length_a   1.000
_cell.length_b   1.000
_cell.length_c   1.000
_cell.angle_alpha   90.00
_cell.angle_beta   90.00
_cell.angle_gamma   90.00
#
_symmetry.space_group_name_H-M   'P 1'
#
loop_
_entity.id
_entity.type
_entity.pdbx_description
1 polymer ?
#
loop_
_entity_poly.entity_id
_entity_poly.type
_entity_poly.pdbx_seq_one_letter_code
_entity_poly.pdbx_strand_id
1 'polypeptide(L)' 'MTHDFPVNPLLSSRPTTPSGAHLLVTAAELRAHGVTPAQAGERCRPGGSWQRLLPGVYLLRQGA' A
#
# COMPACT_ATOMS: atom_id res chain seq x y z
N MET A 1 4.28 -10.79 -47.15
CA MET A 1 3.39 -9.62 -46.97
C MET A 1 3.24 -9.43 -45.47
N THR A 2 3.77 -8.33 -44.94
CA THR A 2 3.89 -8.03 -43.51
C THR A 2 2.73 -7.15 -43.04
N HIS A 3 2.06 -7.56 -41.95
CA HIS A 3 1.25 -6.80 -40.97
C HIS A 3 0.03 -6.01 -41.50
N ASP A 4 -1.05 -5.81 -40.75
CA ASP A 4 -1.09 -5.26 -39.39
C ASP A 4 -2.42 -5.67 -38.73
N PHE A 5 -2.38 -6.23 -37.52
CA PHE A 5 -3.60 -6.43 -36.73
C PHE A 5 -3.90 -5.12 -36.01
N PRO A 6 -5.10 -4.53 -36.14
CA PRO A 6 -5.40 -3.28 -35.49
C PRO A 6 -5.34 -3.46 -33.97
N VAL A 7 -4.32 -2.87 -33.36
CA VAL A 7 -4.20 -2.73 -31.91
C VAL A 7 -5.47 -2.06 -31.39
N ASN A 8 -6.22 -2.80 -30.58
CA ASN A 8 -7.42 -2.29 -29.91
C ASN A 8 -6.97 -1.32 -28.78
N PRO A 9 -7.25 -0.01 -28.87
CA PRO A 9 -6.81 0.97 -27.88
C PRO A 9 -7.46 0.78 -26.50
N LEU A 10 -8.55 0.00 -26.41
CA LEU A 10 -9.23 -0.28 -25.15
C LEU A 10 -8.45 -1.24 -24.24
N LEU A 11 -7.52 -2.03 -24.80
CA LEU A 11 -6.64 -2.91 -24.03
C LEU A 11 -5.43 -2.16 -23.44
N SER A 12 -5.19 -0.92 -23.87
CA SER A 12 -4.15 -0.05 -23.29
C SER A 12 -4.59 0.60 -21.97
N SER A 13 -5.87 0.49 -21.62
CA SER A 13 -6.40 0.84 -20.30
C SER A 13 -6.08 -0.27 -19.31
N ARG A 14 -4.79 -0.57 -19.16
CA ARG A 14 -4.30 -1.42 -18.08
C ARG A 14 -4.83 -0.77 -16.79
N PRO A 15 -5.54 -1.49 -15.91
CA PRO A 15 -5.94 -0.92 -14.64
C PRO A 15 -4.65 -0.46 -13.96
N THR A 16 -4.48 0.85 -13.83
CA THR A 16 -3.51 1.42 -12.92
C THR A 16 -3.93 0.89 -11.57
N THR A 17 -3.35 -0.23 -11.14
CA THR A 17 -3.38 -0.64 -9.74
C THR A 17 -2.99 0.60 -8.97
N PRO A 18 -3.85 1.15 -8.10
CA PRO A 18 -3.50 2.36 -7.38
C PRO A 18 -2.19 2.09 -6.66
N SER A 19 -1.11 2.74 -7.12
CA SER A 19 0.19 2.64 -6.48
C SER A 19 0.02 3.22 -5.08
N GLY A 20 -0.09 2.34 -4.08
CA GLY A 20 -0.47 2.69 -2.72
C GLY A 20 -1.70 1.95 -2.21
N ALA A 21 -1.70 0.61 -2.27
CA ALA A 21 -2.64 -0.15 -1.47
C ALA A 21 -2.35 0.17 0.02
N HIS A 22 -3.33 0.74 0.72
CA HIS A 22 -3.18 0.98 2.16
C HIS A 22 -3.76 -0.19 2.94
N LEU A 23 -2.92 -0.87 3.72
CA LEU A 23 -3.37 -1.89 4.66
C LEU A 23 -3.66 -1.25 6.01
N LEU A 24 -4.90 -1.39 6.48
CA LEU A 24 -5.27 -1.02 7.84
C LEU A 24 -4.93 -2.19 8.76
N VAL A 25 -4.15 -1.91 9.81
CA VAL A 25 -3.80 -2.88 10.83
C VAL A 25 -4.02 -2.31 12.23
N THR A 26 -4.48 -3.16 13.12
CA THR A 26 -4.62 -2.84 14.53
C THR A 26 -3.31 -3.08 15.29
N ALA A 27 -3.18 -2.49 16.48
CA ALA A 27 -2.06 -2.75 17.38
C ALA A 27 -1.97 -4.21 17.79
N ALA A 28 -3.10 -4.94 17.82
CA ALA A 28 -3.13 -6.37 18.11
C ALA A 28 -2.52 -7.17 16.97
N GLU A 29 -2.91 -6.88 15.72
CA GLU A 29 -2.31 -7.49 14.53
C GLU A 29 -0.83 -7.16 14.41
N LEU A 30 -0.43 -5.90 14.64
CA LEU A 30 0.99 -5.53 14.67
C LEU A 30 1.77 -6.37 15.68
N ARG A 31 1.23 -6.57 16.89
CA ARG A 31 1.87 -7.45 17.89
C ARG A 31 1.91 -8.92 17.45
N ALA A 32 0.85 -9.41 16.80
CA ALA A 32 0.83 -10.76 16.24
C ALA A 32 1.89 -10.95 15.14
N HIS A 33 2.19 -9.89 14.39
CA HIS A 33 3.29 -9.82 13.43
C HIS A 33 4.65 -9.46 14.06
N GLY A 34 4.75 -9.38 15.39
CA GLY A 34 6.00 -9.07 16.11
C GLY A 34 6.41 -7.60 16.11
N VAL A 35 5.56 -6.70 15.62
CA VAL A 35 5.78 -5.25 15.63
C VAL A 35 5.30 -4.67 16.96
N THR A 36 6.25 -4.16 17.74
CA THR A 36 5.96 -3.49 19.02
C THR A 36 5.37 -2.09 18.81
N PRO A 37 4.62 -1.54 19.78
CA PRO A 37 4.11 -0.17 19.69
C PRO A 37 5.21 0.90 19.55
N ALA A 38 6.40 0.65 20.11
CA ALA A 38 7.57 1.51 19.91
C ALA A 38 8.04 1.52 18.45
N GLN A 39 8.17 0.34 17.84
CA GLN A 39 8.50 0.21 16.42
C GLN A 39 7.42 0.80 15.51
N ALA A 40 6.14 0.64 15.86
CA ALA A 40 5.05 1.28 15.13
C ALA A 40 5.14 2.82 15.21
N GLY A 41 5.50 3.38 16.37
CA GLY A 41 5.76 4.81 16.54
C GLY A 41 6.89 5.33 15.65
N GLU A 42 8.01 4.60 15.60
CA GLU A 42 9.15 4.93 14.75
C GLU A 42 8.83 4.86 13.25
N ARG A 43 7.97 3.91 12.84
CA ARG A 43 7.53 3.79 11.44
C ARG A 43 6.52 4.87 11.04
N CYS A 44 5.71 5.36 11.99
CA CYS A 44 4.75 6.45 11.79
C CYS A 44 5.39 7.85 11.73
N ARG A 45 6.72 7.96 11.62
CA ARG A 45 7.40 9.25 11.50
C ARG A 45 6.94 10.01 10.25
N PRO A 46 6.89 11.35 10.32
CA PRO A 46 6.49 12.18 9.18
C PRO A 46 7.41 11.91 7.99
N GLY A 47 6.82 11.53 6.85
CA GLY A 47 7.53 11.10 5.64
C GLY A 47 7.66 9.57 5.47
N GLY A 48 7.23 8.78 6.47
CA GLY A 48 7.20 7.32 6.39
C GLY A 48 5.98 6.78 5.67
N SER A 49 6.07 5.52 5.23
CA SER A 49 4.98 4.79 4.58
C SER A 49 3.84 4.43 5.54
N TRP A 50 3.96 4.72 6.84
CA TRP A 50 3.00 4.36 7.88
C TRP A 50 2.38 5.62 8.49
N GLN A 51 1.10 5.58 8.81
CA GLN A 51 0.40 6.66 9.50
C GLN A 51 -0.47 6.11 10.63
N ARG A 52 -0.52 6.80 11.77
CA ARG A 52 -1.43 6.46 12.86
C ARG A 52 -2.76 7.17 12.62
N LEU A 53 -3.80 6.39 12.37
CA LEU A 53 -5.15 6.94 12.11
C LEU A 53 -5.89 7.22 13.42
N LEU A 54 -5.78 6.28 14.37
CA LEU A 54 -6.41 6.33 15.70
C LEU A 54 -5.44 5.73 16.73
N PRO A 55 -5.66 5.94 18.04
CA PRO A 55 -4.93 5.22 19.09
C PRO A 55 -5.05 3.70 18.88
N GLY A 56 -3.95 3.06 18.49
CA GLY A 56 -3.90 1.62 18.23
C GLY A 56 -4.35 1.18 16.84
N VAL A 57 -4.66 2.09 15.91
CA VAL A 57 -4.94 1.77 14.50
C VAL A 57 -3.91 2.44 13.60
N TYR A 58 -3.34 1.66 12.70
CA TYR A 58 -2.24 2.06 11.85
C TYR A 58 -2.57 1.78 10.38
N LEU A 59 -2.24 2.74 9.53
CA LEU A 59 -2.35 2.67 8.09
C LEU A 59 -0.97 2.40 7.51
N LEU A 60 -0.83 1.35 6.71
CA LEU A 60 0.40 0.92 6.06
C LEU A 60 0.29 1.14 4.57
N ARG A 61 1.11 1.98 3.97
CA ARG A 61 1.21 2.06 2.51
C ARG A 61 2.07 0.89 2.00
N GLN A 62 1.44 -0.06 1.33
CA GLN A 62 2.11 -1.13 0.59
C GLN A 62 2.53 -0.55 -0.77
N GLY A 63 3.85 -0.41 -0.98
CA GLY A 63 4.44 -0.04 -2.27
C GLY A 63 4.89 1.43 -2.36
N ALA A 64 6.19 1.60 -2.52
CA ALA A 64 6.74 2.19 -3.73
C ALA A 64 7.19 1.02 -4.63
#